data_AF-A0A1F8J228-F1
#
_entry.id   AF-A0A1F8J228-F1
#
_cell.length_a   1.000
_cell.length_b   1.000
_cell.length_c   1.000
_cell.angle_alpha   90.00
_cell.angle_beta   90.00
_cell.angle_gamma   90.00
#
_symmetry.space_group_name_H-M   'P 1'
#
loop_
_entity.id
_entity.type
_entity.pdbx_description
1 polymer ?
#
loop_
_entity_poly.entity_id
_entity_poly.type
_entity_poly.pdbx_seq_one_letter_code
_entity_poly.pdbx_strand_id
1 'polypeptide(L)'
;MNLLGLVFSVLLMLSISTYLSFDKQVINSRLRSTYVAHLKANRNILNSYQSAVYKNIKGKTTQASSHRSSSEEGEDLSAEDSPLFPNRECARLNLWPLVQEGKDSHPFLYERIAHLIREFYGPLSSEKRFEYHMLDLLISQIQEKPLSALEKLPLKNPAMQTIYYRMLKGTKTWDLSTHTGIPPLLDYLKIEPAIDPKVCLYHAHLDMLTLLFNPQMAQKLHKEIHKKDRPPLTKEYVERLCNETRTFKLDEALLTLLEFGYPYHNENKKIFAASEANGVSLRKNLFLKPLKE
;
A
#
# COMPACT_ATOMS: atom_id res chain seq x y z
N MET A 1 1.54 -15.71 -58.71
CA MET A 1 1.32 -15.90 -57.24
C MET A 1 -0.14 -15.64 -56.93
N ASN A 2 -0.77 -16.52 -56.16
CA ASN A 2 -2.21 -16.45 -55.89
C ASN A 2 -2.50 -15.38 -54.83
N LEU A 3 -2.66 -14.13 -55.27
CA LEU A 3 -2.78 -12.93 -54.41
C LEU A 3 -3.91 -13.08 -53.38
N LEU A 4 -5.01 -13.75 -53.77
CA LEU A 4 -6.16 -13.99 -52.92
C LEU A 4 -5.83 -14.88 -51.70
N GLY A 5 -4.98 -15.89 -51.90
CA GLY A 5 -4.53 -16.78 -50.82
C GLY A 5 -3.64 -16.07 -49.81
N LEU A 6 -2.86 -15.09 -50.25
CA LEU A 6 -2.02 -14.25 -49.38
C LEU A 6 -2.87 -13.26 -48.57
N VAL A 7 -3.91 -12.67 -49.17
CA VAL A 7 -4.84 -11.81 -48.43
C VAL A 7 -5.59 -12.62 -47.36
N PHE A 8 -6.03 -13.83 -47.68
CA PHE A 8 -6.70 -14.72 -46.73
C PHE A 8 -5.78 -15.14 -45.57
N SER A 9 -4.51 -15.44 -45.83
CA SER A 9 -3.57 -15.84 -44.77
C SER A 9 -3.26 -14.68 -43.82
N VAL A 10 -3.13 -13.45 -44.34
CA VAL A 10 -2.93 -12.24 -43.52
C VAL A 10 -4.16 -11.94 -42.67
N LEU A 11 -5.37 -12.06 -43.23
CA LEU A 11 -6.62 -11.88 -42.47
C LEU A 11 -6.78 -12.94 -41.37
N LEU A 12 -6.42 -14.19 -41.64
CA LEU A 12 -6.42 -15.27 -40.64
C LEU A 12 -5.45 -14.97 -39.51
N MET A 13 -4.22 -14.56 -39.81
CA MET A 13 -3.24 -14.18 -38.80
C MET A 13 -3.73 -13.02 -37.93
N LEU A 14 -4.31 -11.98 -38.54
CA LEU A 14 -4.88 -10.85 -37.81
C LEU A 14 -6.07 -11.27 -36.93
N SER A 15 -6.93 -12.16 -37.41
CA SER A 15 -8.07 -12.66 -36.62
C SER A 15 -7.63 -13.48 -35.40
N ILE A 16 -6.59 -14.30 -35.55
CA ILE A 16 -6.03 -15.09 -34.45
C ILE A 16 -5.33 -14.18 -33.44
N SER A 17 -4.51 -13.24 -33.90
CA SER A 17 -3.82 -12.28 -33.02
C SER A 17 -4.82 -11.43 -32.22
N THR A 18 -5.87 -10.92 -32.88
CA THR A 18 -6.90 -10.11 -32.20
C THR A 18 -7.71 -10.94 -31.20
N TYR A 19 -8.08 -12.18 -31.55
CA TYR A 19 -8.75 -13.09 -30.62
C TYR A 19 -7.89 -13.38 -29.38
N LEU A 20 -6.61 -13.73 -29.57
CA LEU A 20 -5.69 -14.01 -28.46
C LEU A 20 -5.49 -12.79 -27.56
N SER A 21 -5.36 -11.59 -28.13
CA SER A 21 -5.25 -10.35 -27.34
C SER A 21 -6.52 -10.05 -26.56
N PHE A 22 -7.69 -10.25 -27.16
CA PHE A 22 -8.98 -10.01 -26.51
C PHE A 22 -9.25 -11.01 -25.38
N ASP A 23 -9.00 -12.30 -25.63
CA ASP A 23 -9.15 -13.36 -24.61
C ASP A 23 -8.21 -13.11 -23.42
N LYS A 24 -6.94 -12.76 -23.67
CA LYS A 24 -6.00 -12.33 -22.62
C LYS A 24 -6.55 -11.17 -21.80
N GLN A 25 -7.15 -10.16 -22.43
CA GLN A 25 -7.72 -8.99 -21.74
C GLN A 25 -8.93 -9.36 -20.87
N VAL A 26 -9.84 -10.20 -21.39
CA VAL A 26 -11.02 -10.66 -20.66
C VAL A 26 -10.62 -11.53 -19.48
N ILE A 27 -9.70 -12.47 -19.65
CA ILE A 27 -9.17 -13.32 -18.58
C ILE A 27 -8.52 -12.47 -17.50
N ASN A 28 -7.68 -11.50 -17.87
CA ASN A 28 -7.04 -10.60 -16.91
C ASN A 28 -8.05 -9.75 -16.14
N SER A 29 -9.08 -9.24 -16.81
CA SER A 29 -10.17 -8.49 -16.18
C SER A 29 -10.94 -9.35 -15.17
N ARG A 30 -11.31 -10.58 -15.56
CA ARG A 30 -11.97 -11.55 -14.67
C ARG A 30 -11.09 -11.90 -13.47
N LEU A 31 -9.84 -12.28 -13.69
CA LEU A 31 -8.89 -12.58 -12.62
C LEU A 31 -8.72 -11.41 -11.65
N ARG A 32 -8.61 -10.18 -12.17
CA ARG A 32 -8.54 -8.97 -11.35
C ARG A 32 -9.80 -8.79 -10.52
N SER A 33 -10.98 -8.97 -11.11
CA SER A 33 -12.25 -8.87 -10.38
C SER A 33 -12.37 -9.92 -9.27
N THR A 34 -11.96 -11.16 -9.53
CA THR A 34 -11.97 -12.25 -8.54
C THR A 34 -10.98 -11.98 -7.42
N TYR A 35 -9.79 -11.47 -7.73
CA TYR A 35 -8.78 -11.11 -6.74
C TYR A 35 -9.27 -9.97 -5.83
N VAL A 36 -9.87 -8.93 -6.41
CA VAL A 36 -10.48 -7.82 -5.63
C VAL A 36 -11.60 -8.32 -4.74
N ALA A 37 -12.50 -9.17 -5.27
CA ALA A 37 -13.58 -9.77 -4.49
C ALA A 37 -13.04 -10.60 -3.32
N HIS A 38 -11.97 -11.37 -3.55
CA HIS A 38 -11.31 -12.16 -2.51
C HIS A 38 -10.69 -11.27 -1.42
N LEU A 39 -9.99 -10.18 -1.79
CA LEU A 39 -9.45 -9.23 -0.81
C LEU A 39 -10.56 -8.57 0.02
N LYS A 40 -11.66 -8.17 -0.62
CA LYS A 40 -12.84 -7.60 0.05
C LYS A 40 -13.48 -8.60 1.01
N ALA A 41 -13.61 -9.86 0.60
CA ALA A 41 -14.11 -10.94 1.45
C ALA A 41 -13.21 -11.20 2.66
N ASN A 42 -11.89 -11.29 2.46
CA ASN A 42 -10.92 -11.42 3.56
C ASN A 42 -11.01 -10.24 4.54
N ARG A 43 -11.14 -9.01 4.03
CA ARG A 43 -11.31 -7.82 4.86
C ARG A 43 -12.61 -7.89 5.67
N ASN A 44 -13.70 -8.36 5.08
CA ASN A 44 -14.97 -8.54 5.79
C ASN A 44 -14.86 -9.58 6.91
N ILE A 45 -14.21 -10.72 6.63
CA ILE A 45 -13.97 -11.78 7.63
C ILE A 45 -13.12 -11.23 8.77
N LEU A 46 -12.01 -10.56 8.45
CA LEU A 46 -11.11 -9.97 9.45
C LEU A 46 -11.86 -8.95 10.32
N ASN A 47 -12.66 -8.07 9.70
CA ASN A 47 -13.48 -7.10 10.41
C ASN A 47 -14.52 -7.76 11.31
N SER A 48 -15.17 -8.85 10.86
CA SER A 48 -16.14 -9.58 11.70
C SER A 48 -15.48 -10.23 12.90
N TYR A 49 -14.33 -10.87 12.70
CA TYR A 49 -13.54 -11.49 13.76
C TYR A 49 -13.11 -10.44 14.78
N GLN A 50 -12.48 -9.36 14.29
CA GLN A 50 -12.03 -8.24 15.12
C GLN A 50 -13.18 -7.57 15.89
N SER A 51 -14.35 -7.42 15.29
CA SER A 51 -15.53 -6.85 15.96
C SER A 51 -16.10 -7.78 17.02
N ALA A 52 -16.08 -9.10 16.79
CA ALA A 52 -16.48 -10.09 17.79
C ALA A 52 -15.51 -10.11 18.97
N VAL A 53 -14.20 -10.08 18.70
CA VAL A 53 -13.16 -9.95 19.73
C VAL A 53 -13.35 -8.67 20.53
N TYR A 54 -13.60 -7.53 19.86
CA TYR A 54 -13.81 -6.24 20.52
C TYR A 54 -15.02 -6.20 21.45
N LYS A 55 -16.15 -6.80 21.04
CA LYS A 55 -17.35 -6.93 21.92
C LYS A 55 -17.06 -7.66 23.22
N ASN A 56 -16.07 -8.56 23.22
CA ASN A 56 -15.68 -9.35 24.37
C ASN A 56 -14.61 -8.66 25.24
N ILE A 57 -14.06 -7.51 24.81
CA ILE A 57 -13.16 -6.70 25.62
C ILE A 57 -14.04 -5.86 26.57
N LYS A 58 -13.99 -6.18 27.86
CA LYS A 58 -14.71 -5.44 28.91
C LYS A 58 -14.17 -4.01 29.03
N GLY A 59 -14.80 -3.07 28.32
CA GLY A 59 -14.57 -1.63 28.44
C GLY A 59 -15.89 -0.90 28.70
N LYS A 60 -15.90 0.01 29.68
CA LYS A 60 -17.06 0.90 29.96
C LYS A 60 -17.37 1.71 28.70
N THR A 61 -18.52 1.44 28.09
CA THR A 61 -19.02 2.14 26.90
C THR A 61 -19.33 3.59 27.26
N THR A 62 -18.49 4.53 26.84
CA THR A 62 -18.89 5.94 26.75
C THR A 62 -19.72 6.09 25.47
N GLN A 63 -21.01 6.38 25.63
CA GLN A 63 -21.94 6.60 24.53
C GLN A 63 -21.49 7.80 23.69
N ALA A 64 -21.30 7.59 22.39
CA ALA A 64 -21.15 8.66 21.41
C ALA A 64 -22.54 9.09 20.92
N SER A 65 -22.85 10.37 21.04
CA SER A 65 -24.03 11.01 20.48
C SER A 65 -24.01 10.94 18.95
N SER A 66 -25.04 10.33 18.38
CA SER A 66 -25.30 10.31 16.94
C SER A 66 -26.07 11.57 16.56
N HIS A 67 -25.47 12.46 15.77
CA HIS A 67 -26.23 13.36 14.91
C HIS A 67 -26.07 12.88 13.46
N ARG A 68 -27.14 12.27 12.94
CA ARG A 68 -27.40 12.11 11.52
C ARG A 68 -28.02 13.42 11.01
N SER A 69 -27.48 13.97 9.94
CA SER A 69 -28.25 14.77 8.99
C SER A 69 -27.95 14.28 7.58
N SER A 70 -29.01 14.34 6.79
CA SER A 70 -29.28 13.66 5.54
C SER A 70 -28.82 14.45 4.30
N SER A 71 -28.39 13.69 3.29
CA SER A 71 -28.51 13.88 1.84
C SER A 71 -28.74 15.28 1.26
N GLU A 72 -27.86 15.69 0.33
CA GLU A 72 -28.23 16.31 -0.95
C GLU A 72 -27.33 15.77 -2.08
N GLU A 73 -27.98 15.46 -3.20
CA GLU A 73 -27.41 14.98 -4.48
C GLU A 73 -26.83 16.16 -5.26
N GLY A 74 -25.77 15.92 -6.05
CA GLY A 74 -25.27 16.92 -6.99
C GLY A 74 -23.92 16.61 -7.62
N GLU A 75 -24.00 16.23 -8.90
CA GLU A 75 -22.99 16.36 -9.96
C GLU A 75 -21.91 15.28 -10.14
N ASP A 76 -22.16 14.48 -11.19
CA ASP A 76 -21.25 13.59 -11.89
C ASP A 76 -19.95 14.28 -12.29
N LEU A 77 -18.85 13.89 -11.64
CA LEU A 77 -17.51 14.00 -12.19
C LEU A 77 -16.98 12.60 -12.48
N SER A 78 -16.60 12.40 -13.74
CA SER A 78 -16.19 11.15 -14.36
C SER A 78 -15.22 10.33 -13.49
N ALA A 79 -15.69 9.16 -13.12
CA ALA A 79 -14.93 8.06 -12.56
C ALA A 79 -13.81 7.58 -13.51
N GLU A 80 -12.63 8.20 -13.44
CA GLU A 80 -11.39 7.44 -13.55
C GLU A 80 -11.15 6.76 -12.20
N ASP A 81 -11.98 5.74 -11.95
CA ASP A 81 -11.88 4.80 -10.85
C ASP A 81 -10.52 4.10 -10.91
N SER A 82 -9.55 4.61 -10.16
CA SER A 82 -8.59 3.72 -9.52
C SER A 82 -9.25 3.27 -8.21
N PRO A 83 -9.72 2.02 -8.09
CA PRO A 83 -10.10 1.47 -6.80
C PRO A 83 -9.01 1.79 -5.78
N LEU A 84 -9.39 2.03 -4.52
CA LEU A 84 -8.49 2.03 -3.36
C LEU A 84 -7.66 0.72 -3.35
N PHE A 85 -6.59 0.67 -4.13
CA PHE A 85 -5.68 -0.45 -4.15
C PHE A 85 -4.66 -0.18 -3.06
N PRO A 86 -4.58 -1.03 -2.03
CA PRO A 86 -3.56 -0.88 -1.01
C PRO A 86 -2.17 -1.02 -1.63
N ASN A 87 -1.15 -0.34 -1.06
CA ASN A 87 0.22 -0.51 -1.54
C ASN A 87 0.61 -1.99 -1.51
N ARG A 88 1.28 -2.45 -2.58
CA ARG A 88 1.91 -3.77 -2.58
C ARG A 88 3.03 -3.81 -1.53
N GLU A 89 3.43 -5.00 -1.09
CA GLU A 89 4.47 -5.19 -0.07
C GLU A 89 5.78 -4.45 -0.41
N CYS A 90 6.19 -4.40 -1.68
CA CYS A 90 7.37 -3.68 -2.15
C CYS A 90 7.25 -2.14 -2.06
N ALA A 91 6.04 -1.59 -2.00
CA ALA A 91 5.80 -0.15 -1.93
C ALA A 91 5.57 0.36 -0.50
N ARG A 92 5.68 -0.51 0.52
CA ARG A 92 5.54 -0.15 1.94
C ARG A 92 6.89 0.17 2.56
N LEU A 93 6.91 1.13 3.49
CA LEU A 93 8.11 1.44 4.29
C LEU A 93 8.42 0.30 5.25
N ASN A 94 9.69 -0.07 5.32
CA ASN A 94 10.14 -1.12 6.23
C ASN A 94 10.66 -0.52 7.53
N LEU A 95 10.09 -0.93 8.66
CA LEU A 95 10.55 -0.54 10.00
C LEU A 95 11.83 -1.25 10.42
N TRP A 96 12.19 -2.36 9.78
CA TRP A 96 13.29 -3.21 10.20
C TRP A 96 14.66 -2.51 10.37
N PRO A 97 15.10 -1.61 9.46
CA PRO A 97 16.35 -0.88 9.64
C PRO A 97 16.40 -0.06 10.94
N LEU A 98 15.26 0.56 11.32
CA LEU A 98 15.15 1.31 12.58
C LEU A 98 15.19 0.40 13.80
N VAL A 99 14.67 -0.81 13.69
CA VAL A 99 14.68 -1.82 14.75
C VAL A 99 16.09 -2.37 14.98
N GLN A 100 16.86 -2.62 13.92
CA GLN A 100 18.20 -3.20 14.02
C GLN A 100 19.29 -2.18 14.32
N GLU A 101 19.32 -1.07 13.57
CA GLU A 101 20.44 -0.12 13.58
C GLU A 101 20.11 1.17 14.33
N GLY A 102 18.84 1.35 14.72
CA GLY A 102 18.38 2.51 15.47
C GLY A 102 18.05 3.72 14.61
N LYS A 103 17.40 4.71 15.24
CA LYS A 103 16.98 5.96 14.59
C LYS A 103 18.15 6.88 14.21
N ASP A 104 19.26 6.80 14.92
CA ASP A 104 20.45 7.63 14.65
C ASP A 104 21.17 7.20 13.36
N SER A 105 21.10 5.90 13.02
CA SER A 105 21.66 5.35 11.78
C SER A 105 20.77 5.61 10.56
N HIS A 106 19.45 5.70 10.76
CA HIS A 106 18.46 5.92 9.71
C HIS A 106 17.54 7.12 9.99
N PRO A 107 18.08 8.34 10.18
CA PRO A 107 17.29 9.50 10.61
C PRO A 107 16.24 9.90 9.58
N PHE A 108 16.56 9.79 8.29
CA PHE A 108 15.62 10.11 7.21
C PHE A 108 14.41 9.16 7.21
N LEU A 109 14.64 7.84 7.37
CA LEU A 109 13.56 6.86 7.44
C LEU A 109 12.68 7.08 8.68
N TYR A 110 13.30 7.38 9.83
CA TYR A 110 12.59 7.70 11.07
C TYR A 110 11.66 8.89 10.88
N GLU A 111 12.16 10.00 10.33
CA GLU A 111 11.37 11.20 10.07
C GLU A 111 10.26 10.95 9.04
N ARG A 112 10.48 10.13 8.01
CA ARG A 112 9.44 9.81 7.02
C ARG A 112 8.31 8.97 7.62
N ILE A 113 8.62 8.02 8.49
CA ILE A 113 7.60 7.23 9.17
C ILE A 113 6.87 8.07 10.22
N ALA A 114 7.57 8.94 10.95
CA ALA A 114 6.93 9.90 11.86
C ALA A 114 6.00 10.86 11.09
N HIS A 115 6.44 11.38 9.95
CA HIS A 115 5.62 12.19 9.06
C HIS A 115 4.35 11.44 8.63
N LEU A 116 4.48 10.18 8.19
CA LEU A 116 3.34 9.33 7.85
C LEU A 116 2.37 9.20 9.02
N ILE A 117 2.89 8.95 10.23
CA ILE A 117 2.04 8.79 11.42
C ILE A 117 1.30 10.08 11.73
N ARG A 118 1.98 11.23 11.62
CA ARG A 118 1.39 12.54 11.86
C ARG A 118 0.28 12.85 10.86
N GLU A 119 0.55 12.67 9.56
CA GLU A 119 -0.41 12.99 8.50
C GLU A 119 -1.67 12.13 8.57
N PHE A 120 -1.52 10.84 8.87
CA PHE A 120 -2.64 9.88 8.82
C PHE A 120 -3.35 9.68 10.15
N TYR A 121 -2.63 9.85 11.25
CA TYR A 121 -3.09 9.46 12.59
C TYR A 121 -2.96 10.58 13.61
N GLY A 122 -2.42 11.75 13.26
CA GLY A 122 -2.39 12.93 14.13
C GLY A 122 -3.73 13.22 14.80
N PRO A 123 -4.88 13.21 14.08
CA PRO A 123 -6.20 13.44 14.68
C PRO A 123 -6.64 12.38 15.70
N LEU A 124 -5.95 11.24 15.82
CA LEU A 124 -6.28 10.19 16.78
C LEU A 124 -5.81 10.50 18.21
N SER A 125 -4.87 11.42 18.37
CA SER A 125 -4.29 11.79 19.66
C SER A 125 -4.11 13.30 19.76
N SER A 126 -4.42 13.87 20.92
CA SER A 126 -4.11 15.26 21.24
C SER A 126 -2.70 15.44 21.82
N GLU A 127 -1.93 14.35 21.94
CA GLU A 127 -0.58 14.36 22.51
C GLU A 127 0.41 15.08 21.57
N LYS A 128 1.22 15.98 22.13
CA LYS A 128 2.28 16.65 21.36
C LYS A 128 3.31 15.61 20.92
N ARG A 129 3.74 15.69 19.66
CA ARG A 129 4.76 14.77 19.09
C ARG A 129 4.33 13.29 19.18
N PHE A 130 3.02 13.03 19.13
CA PHE A 130 2.43 11.68 19.15
C PHE A 130 3.10 10.74 18.15
N GLU A 131 3.44 11.24 16.97
CA GLU A 131 4.07 10.48 15.90
C GLU A 131 5.39 9.84 16.32
N TYR A 132 6.21 10.57 17.07
CA TYR A 132 7.50 10.09 17.56
C TYR A 132 7.30 9.14 18.75
N HIS A 133 6.37 9.46 19.65
CA HIS A 133 6.04 8.58 20.79
C HIS A 133 5.50 7.23 20.33
N MET A 134 4.59 7.22 19.36
CA MET A 134 4.05 5.99 18.78
C MET A 134 5.14 5.21 18.04
N LEU A 135 5.97 5.87 17.23
CA LEU A 135 7.06 5.20 16.50
C LEU A 135 8.09 4.56 17.43
N ASP A 136 8.57 5.28 18.45
CA ASP A 136 9.52 4.77 19.44
C ASP A 136 8.92 3.59 20.24
N LEU A 137 7.62 3.68 20.55
CA LEU A 137 6.89 2.60 21.23
C LEU A 137 6.76 1.35 20.35
N LEU A 138 6.49 1.51 19.04
CA LEU A 138 6.50 0.39 18.10
C LEU A 138 7.88 -0.25 18.00
N ILE A 139 8.94 0.55 17.79
CA ILE A 139 10.32 0.07 17.65
C ILE A 139 10.74 -0.72 18.90
N SER A 140 10.54 -0.16 20.09
CA SER A 140 10.89 -0.83 21.35
C SER A 140 10.14 -2.16 21.55
N GLN A 141 8.83 -2.23 21.25
CA GLN A 141 8.08 -3.48 21.36
C GLN A 141 8.54 -4.54 20.35
N ILE A 142 8.94 -4.12 19.15
CA ILE A 142 9.50 -5.05 18.15
C ILE A 142 10.87 -5.56 18.59
N GLN A 143 11.72 -4.70 19.17
CA GLN A 143 13.01 -5.12 19.73
C GLN A 143 12.85 -6.13 20.87
N GLU A 144 11.84 -5.96 21.74
CA GLU A 144 11.51 -6.94 22.78
C GLU A 144 11.01 -8.28 22.20
N LYS A 145 10.33 -8.27 21.03
CA LYS A 145 9.75 -9.46 20.38
C LYS A 145 9.94 -9.44 18.85
N PRO A 146 11.14 -9.72 18.34
CA PRO A 146 11.55 -9.46 16.95
C PRO A 146 10.84 -10.29 15.87
N LEU A 147 10.05 -11.29 16.25
CA LEU A 147 9.29 -12.15 15.32
C LEU A 147 7.78 -11.83 15.28
N SER A 148 7.34 -10.78 15.98
CA SER A 148 5.93 -10.41 16.00
C SER A 148 5.58 -9.59 14.76
N ALA A 149 4.60 -10.05 13.99
CA ALA A 149 3.99 -9.24 12.94
C ALA A 149 3.34 -7.97 13.55
N LEU A 150 3.30 -6.86 12.81
CA LEU A 150 2.76 -5.58 13.27
C LEU A 150 1.39 -5.75 13.94
N GLU A 151 0.49 -6.51 13.31
CA GLU A 151 -0.87 -6.76 13.78
C GLU A 151 -0.95 -7.55 15.10
N LYS A 152 0.13 -8.25 15.49
CA LYS A 152 0.21 -9.05 16.71
C LYS A 152 0.94 -8.34 17.85
N LEU A 153 1.49 -7.14 17.63
CA LEU A 153 2.25 -6.41 18.66
C LEU A 153 1.33 -5.96 19.82
N PRO A 154 1.57 -6.44 21.06
CA PRO A 154 0.84 -5.96 22.22
C PRO A 154 1.55 -4.74 22.82
N LEU A 155 0.88 -3.59 22.83
CA LEU A 155 1.36 -2.38 23.50
C LEU A 155 0.97 -2.44 24.98
N LYS A 156 1.96 -2.26 25.87
CA LYS A 156 1.77 -2.31 27.33
C LYS A 156 0.81 -1.22 27.84
N ASN A 157 0.76 -0.06 27.17
CA ASN A 157 -0.12 1.06 27.54
C ASN A 157 -1.51 0.88 26.91
N PRO A 158 -2.60 0.74 27.69
CA PRO A 158 -3.96 0.53 27.17
C PRO A 158 -4.49 1.66 26.28
N ALA A 159 -4.13 2.92 26.56
CA ALA A 159 -4.55 4.05 25.74
C ALA A 159 -3.90 4.01 24.35
N MET A 160 -2.58 3.75 24.32
CA MET A 160 -1.83 3.60 23.07
C MET A 160 -2.27 2.35 22.31
N GLN A 161 -2.57 1.25 22.99
CA GLN A 161 -3.11 0.03 22.37
C GLN A 161 -4.41 0.31 21.62
N THR A 162 -5.28 1.14 22.20
CA THR A 162 -6.56 1.51 21.57
C THR A 162 -6.34 2.33 20.30
N ILE A 163 -5.43 3.31 20.35
CA ILE A 163 -5.08 4.12 19.18
C ILE A 163 -4.43 3.25 18.11
N TYR A 164 -3.46 2.42 18.49
CA TYR A 164 -2.77 1.50 17.58
C TYR A 164 -3.72 0.54 16.88
N TYR A 165 -4.71 0.00 17.60
CA TYR A 165 -5.75 -0.81 17.00
C TYR A 165 -6.58 -0.04 15.95
N ARG A 166 -6.91 1.23 16.21
CA ARG A 166 -7.59 2.08 15.22
C ARG A 166 -6.71 2.32 13.99
N MET A 167 -5.40 2.51 14.16
CA MET A 167 -4.45 2.65 13.06
C MET A 167 -4.39 1.37 12.22
N LEU A 168 -4.30 0.18 12.86
CA LEU A 168 -4.28 -1.11 12.16
C LEU A 168 -5.56 -1.38 11.38
N LYS A 169 -6.73 -1.06 11.96
CA LYS A 169 -8.04 -1.31 11.36
C LYS A 169 -8.37 -0.34 10.22
N GLY A 170 -8.03 0.94 10.41
CA GLY A 170 -8.46 2.03 9.55
C GLY A 170 -9.99 2.19 9.48
N THR A 171 -10.45 3.04 8.58
CA THR A 171 -11.85 3.20 8.19
C THR A 171 -12.10 2.55 6.83
N LYS A 172 -13.38 2.40 6.45
CA LYS A 172 -13.75 1.89 5.11
C LYS A 172 -13.54 2.93 4.02
N THR A 173 -13.73 4.19 4.35
CA THR A 173 -13.58 5.36 3.48
C THR A 173 -12.39 6.14 4.01
N TRP A 174 -11.28 6.09 3.29
CA TRP A 174 -10.11 6.95 3.51
C TRP A 174 -9.85 7.73 2.23
N ASP A 175 -9.66 9.03 2.37
CA ASP A 175 -9.24 9.91 1.29
C ASP A 175 -8.27 10.95 1.86
N LEU A 176 -7.05 10.95 1.31
CA LEU A 176 -5.98 11.87 1.70
C LEU A 176 -6.32 13.33 1.34
N SER A 177 -7.01 13.57 0.23
CA SER A 177 -7.28 14.93 -0.25
C SER A 177 -8.27 15.68 0.64
N THR A 178 -9.27 14.96 1.16
CA THR A 178 -10.29 15.49 2.06
C THR A 178 -9.97 15.24 3.54
N HIS A 179 -8.86 14.54 3.84
CA HIS A 179 -8.51 14.04 5.17
C HIS A 179 -9.67 13.31 5.87
N THR A 180 -10.51 12.61 5.09
CA THR A 180 -11.67 11.90 5.62
C THR A 180 -11.33 10.45 5.92
N GLY A 181 -11.53 10.04 7.16
CA GLY A 181 -11.26 8.66 7.60
C GLY A 181 -9.82 8.43 8.07
N ILE A 182 -9.41 7.16 8.10
CA ILE A 182 -8.11 6.71 8.61
C ILE A 182 -7.61 5.56 7.71
N PRO A 183 -6.41 5.66 7.12
CA PRO A 183 -5.85 4.56 6.33
C PRO A 183 -5.36 3.42 7.24
N PRO A 184 -5.53 2.14 6.84
CA PRO A 184 -4.93 1.02 7.58
C PRO A 184 -3.40 1.09 7.58
N LEU A 185 -2.78 1.00 8.75
CA LEU A 185 -1.31 1.10 8.91
C LEU A 185 -0.56 0.04 8.09
N LEU A 186 -1.13 -1.16 7.99
CA LEU A 186 -0.55 -2.30 7.28
C LEU A 186 -0.47 -2.08 5.75
N ASP A 187 -1.21 -1.10 5.23
CA ASP A 187 -1.11 -0.72 3.82
C ASP A 187 0.12 0.15 3.56
N TYR A 188 0.82 0.65 4.58
CA TYR A 188 1.94 1.58 4.43
C TYR A 188 3.22 1.13 5.12
N LEU A 189 3.12 0.41 6.23
CA LEU A 189 4.27 -0.10 6.99
C LEU A 189 4.36 -1.62 6.93
N LYS A 190 5.60 -2.12 6.95
CA LYS A 190 5.94 -3.53 7.12
C LYS A 190 7.11 -3.69 8.09
N ILE A 191 7.25 -4.89 8.65
CA ILE A 191 8.44 -5.31 9.40
C ILE A 191 8.93 -6.60 8.76
N GLU A 192 9.99 -6.50 7.97
CA GLU A 192 10.61 -7.68 7.36
C GLU A 192 12.13 -7.54 7.40
N PRO A 193 12.88 -8.58 7.81
CA PRO A 193 14.32 -8.65 7.57
C PRO A 193 14.54 -8.80 6.06
N ALA A 194 14.53 -7.66 5.36
CA ALA A 194 14.69 -7.59 3.92
C ALA A 194 16.16 -7.37 3.56
N ILE A 195 16.60 -8.02 2.48
CA ILE A 195 17.93 -7.83 1.88
C ILE A 195 18.01 -6.44 1.22
N ASP A 196 16.89 -5.87 0.77
CA ASP A 196 16.80 -4.49 0.28
C ASP A 196 15.52 -3.83 0.84
N PRO A 197 15.62 -2.80 1.72
CA PRO A 197 14.47 -2.13 2.34
C PRO A 197 13.80 -1.08 1.43
N LYS A 198 14.26 -0.92 0.19
CA LYS A 198 13.76 0.12 -0.73
C LYS A 198 12.27 0.00 -1.05
N VAL A 199 11.68 1.16 -1.36
CA VAL A 199 10.28 1.35 -1.70
C VAL A 199 10.13 1.39 -3.22
N CYS A 200 9.30 0.50 -3.76
CA CYS A 200 8.97 0.43 -5.17
C CYS A 200 7.93 1.49 -5.56
N LEU A 201 8.35 2.45 -6.39
CA LEU A 201 7.48 3.54 -6.88
C LEU A 201 6.33 3.04 -7.76
N TYR A 202 6.55 2.03 -8.60
CA TYR A 202 5.55 1.52 -9.56
C TYR A 202 4.29 0.95 -8.91
N HIS A 203 4.37 0.51 -7.65
CA HIS A 203 3.25 -0.07 -6.93
C HIS A 203 2.80 0.78 -5.75
N ALA A 204 3.38 1.97 -5.59
CA ALA A 204 2.97 2.91 -4.58
C ALA A 204 1.64 3.55 -5.01
N HIS A 205 0.68 3.48 -4.12
CA HIS A 205 -0.56 4.24 -4.20
C HIS A 205 -0.25 5.74 -4.16
N LEU A 206 -1.14 6.57 -4.72
CA LEU A 206 -0.97 8.01 -4.76
C LEU A 206 -0.70 8.62 -3.37
N ASP A 207 -1.36 8.13 -2.34
CA ASP A 207 -1.14 8.57 -0.96
C ASP A 207 0.31 8.35 -0.49
N MET A 208 0.87 7.19 -0.83
CA MET A 208 2.26 6.86 -0.50
C MET A 208 3.23 7.75 -1.28
N LEU A 209 2.94 8.01 -2.56
CA LEU A 209 3.71 8.97 -3.36
C LEU A 209 3.62 10.39 -2.80
N THR A 210 2.47 10.79 -2.27
CA THR A 210 2.22 12.12 -1.68
C THR A 210 2.90 12.29 -0.31
N LEU A 211 3.20 11.20 0.38
CA LEU A 211 4.04 11.23 1.58
C LEU A 211 5.54 11.36 1.27
N LEU A 212 5.97 10.76 0.17
CA LEU A 212 7.38 10.75 -0.25
C LEU A 212 7.76 12.01 -1.02
N PHE A 213 6.84 12.52 -1.84
CA PHE A 213 7.01 13.67 -2.71
C PHE A 213 5.93 14.71 -2.43
N ASN A 214 6.12 15.94 -2.91
CA ASN A 214 5.05 16.93 -2.84
C ASN A 214 3.82 16.49 -3.67
N PRO A 215 2.60 16.99 -3.37
CA PRO A 215 1.37 16.54 -4.04
C PRO A 215 1.40 16.67 -5.57
N GLN A 216 2.01 17.75 -6.08
CA GLN A 216 2.11 17.99 -7.53
C GLN A 216 2.99 16.94 -8.22
N MET A 217 4.15 16.63 -7.63
CA MET A 217 5.06 15.59 -8.13
C MET A 217 4.44 14.21 -7.97
N ALA A 218 3.78 13.92 -6.85
CA ALA A 218 3.11 12.64 -6.63
C ALA A 218 2.05 12.36 -7.71
N GLN A 219 1.22 13.35 -8.06
CA GLN A 219 0.25 13.23 -9.15
C GLN A 219 0.92 13.04 -10.51
N LYS A 220 1.99 13.79 -10.81
CA LYS A 220 2.72 13.66 -12.07
C LYS A 220 3.35 12.28 -12.19
N LEU A 221 4.03 11.83 -11.15
CA LEU A 221 4.67 10.51 -11.10
C LEU A 221 3.65 9.38 -11.21
N HIS A 222 2.52 9.48 -10.50
CA HIS A 222 1.42 8.53 -10.62
C HIS A 222 0.89 8.45 -12.06
N LYS A 223 0.68 9.59 -12.73
CA LYS A 223 0.29 9.63 -14.14
C LYS A 223 1.33 8.97 -15.04
N GLU A 224 2.62 9.26 -14.87
CA GLU A 224 3.70 8.63 -15.66
C GLU A 224 3.75 7.11 -15.49
N ILE A 225 3.57 6.60 -14.27
CA ILE A 225 3.55 5.17 -13.94
C ILE A 225 2.40 4.43 -14.64
N HIS A 226 1.25 5.10 -14.81
CA HIS A 226 0.03 4.53 -15.36
C HIS A 226 -0.19 4.78 -16.86
N LYS A 227 0.75 5.41 -17.57
CA LYS A 227 0.71 5.53 -19.04
C LYS A 227 0.86 4.17 -19.73
N LYS A 228 0.26 4.03 -20.91
CA LYS A 228 0.37 2.82 -21.77
C LYS A 228 1.82 2.53 -22.15
N ASP A 229 2.56 3.56 -22.56
CA ASP A 229 4.00 3.49 -22.85
C ASP A 229 4.80 3.99 -21.65
N ARG A 230 4.66 3.28 -20.52
CA ARG A 230 5.36 3.64 -19.28
C ARG A 230 6.89 3.63 -19.51
N PRO A 231 7.60 4.72 -19.20
CA PRO A 231 9.06 4.71 -19.22
C PRO A 231 9.60 3.96 -18.00
N PRO A 232 10.83 3.40 -18.05
CA PRO A 232 11.55 2.97 -16.86
C PRO A 232 11.77 4.16 -15.92
N LEU A 233 11.37 4.04 -14.65
CA LEU A 233 11.65 5.04 -13.63
C LEU A 233 13.11 4.94 -13.19
N THR A 234 14.03 5.52 -13.96
CA THR A 234 15.41 5.68 -13.52
C THR A 234 15.55 6.82 -12.52
N LYS A 235 16.66 6.85 -11.78
CA LYS A 235 16.97 7.94 -10.84
C LYS A 235 16.96 9.29 -11.56
N GLU A 236 17.60 9.35 -12.72
CA GLU A 236 17.71 10.56 -13.54
C GLU A 236 16.34 11.02 -14.06
N TYR A 237 15.44 10.07 -14.39
CA TYR A 237 14.10 10.40 -14.83
C TYR A 237 13.27 11.03 -13.71
N VAL A 238 13.34 10.47 -12.49
CA VAL A 238 12.63 11.00 -11.31
C VAL A 238 13.21 12.36 -10.92
N GLU A 239 14.53 12.52 -10.95
CA GLU A 239 15.21 13.82 -10.74
C GLU A 239 14.75 14.87 -11.75
N ARG A 240 14.71 14.53 -13.05
CA ARG A 240 14.23 15.42 -14.10
C ARG A 240 12.79 15.84 -13.86
N LEU A 241 11.92 14.91 -13.52
CA LEU A 241 10.52 15.20 -13.20
C LEU A 241 10.38 16.16 -12.01
N CYS A 242 11.21 16.00 -10.98
CA CYS A 242 11.24 16.91 -9.82
C CYS A 242 11.75 18.31 -10.18
N ASN A 243 12.77 18.40 -11.05
CA ASN A 243 13.30 19.68 -11.52
C ASN A 243 12.28 20.44 -12.38
N GLU A 244 11.50 19.73 -13.19
CA GLU A 244 10.45 20.31 -14.02
C GLU A 244 9.30 20.91 -13.21
N THR A 245 8.95 20.32 -12.06
CA THR A 245 7.90 20.86 -11.19
C THR A 245 8.37 22.06 -10.35
N ARG A 246 9.66 22.43 -10.39
CA ARG A 246 10.29 23.62 -9.75
C ARG A 246 9.95 23.85 -8.27
N THR A 247 9.41 22.85 -7.60
CA THR A 247 8.81 22.99 -6.27
C THR A 247 9.55 22.21 -5.19
N PHE A 248 10.55 21.41 -5.58
CA PHE A 248 11.21 20.50 -4.64
C PHE A 248 12.68 20.29 -4.99
N LYS A 249 13.58 20.49 -4.01
CA LYS A 249 14.95 19.99 -4.09
C LYS A 249 14.92 18.54 -3.63
N LEU A 250 15.20 17.62 -4.54
CA LEU A 250 15.17 16.19 -4.24
C LEU A 250 16.27 15.86 -3.23
N ASP A 251 15.88 15.27 -2.11
CA ASP A 251 16.80 14.83 -1.07
C ASP A 251 17.48 13.52 -1.53
N GLU A 252 18.81 13.47 -1.45
CA GLU A 252 19.58 12.28 -1.81
C GLU A 252 19.21 11.09 -0.90
N ALA A 253 18.86 11.36 0.36
CA ALA A 253 18.38 10.34 1.29
C ALA A 253 17.00 9.77 0.91
N LEU A 254 16.18 10.54 0.17
CA LEU A 254 14.95 9.99 -0.40
C LEU A 254 15.29 9.00 -1.52
N LEU A 255 16.22 9.36 -2.39
CA LEU A 255 16.62 8.53 -3.53
C LEU A 255 17.20 7.19 -3.06
N THR A 256 17.93 7.16 -1.95
CA THR A 256 18.47 5.89 -1.39
C THR A 256 17.38 4.98 -0.83
N LEU A 257 16.24 5.51 -0.41
CA LEU A 257 15.07 4.73 0.02
C LEU A 257 14.23 4.18 -1.14
N LEU A 258 14.47 4.60 -2.38
CA LEU A 258 13.63 4.26 -3.53
C LEU A 258 14.25 3.18 -4.40
N GLU A 259 13.40 2.27 -4.88
CA GLU A 259 13.77 1.29 -5.90
C GLU A 259 13.48 1.89 -7.28
N PHE A 260 14.53 2.02 -8.09
CA PHE A 260 14.48 2.50 -9.47
C PHE A 260 14.52 1.33 -10.46
N GLY A 261 13.98 1.57 -11.66
CA GLY A 261 13.87 0.57 -12.71
C GLY A 261 12.56 -0.21 -12.67
N TYR A 262 12.38 -1.12 -13.63
CA TYR A 262 11.21 -1.99 -13.62
C TYR A 262 11.31 -2.95 -12.43
N PRO A 263 10.26 -3.06 -11.61
CA PRO A 263 10.27 -3.94 -10.45
C PRO A 263 10.45 -5.38 -10.92
N TYR A 264 11.59 -5.98 -10.56
CA TYR A 264 11.82 -7.40 -10.75
C TYR A 264 11.18 -8.14 -9.57
N HIS A 265 9.94 -8.58 -9.75
CA HIS A 265 9.36 -9.51 -8.79
C HIS A 265 9.99 -10.86 -9.03
N ASN A 266 10.71 -11.39 -8.03
CA ASN A 266 11.07 -12.80 -8.05
C ASN A 266 9.77 -13.61 -7.97
N GLU A 267 9.29 -14.05 -9.14
CA GLU A 267 7.99 -14.71 -9.36
C GLU A 267 7.77 -15.94 -8.47
N ASN A 268 8.84 -16.43 -7.81
CA ASN A 268 8.88 -17.62 -6.98
C ASN A 268 9.08 -17.36 -5.47
N LYS A 269 9.10 -16.12 -4.98
CA LYS A 269 9.32 -15.85 -3.55
C LYS A 269 8.07 -16.21 -2.72
N LYS A 270 7.97 -17.48 -2.32
CA LYS A 270 7.02 -17.97 -1.32
C LYS A 270 7.56 -17.62 0.07
N ILE A 271 7.07 -16.54 0.68
CA ILE A 271 7.39 -16.23 2.08
C ILE A 271 6.42 -17.02 2.95
N PHE A 272 6.90 -18.13 3.52
CA PHE A 272 6.19 -18.85 4.57
C PHE A 272 6.38 -18.11 5.89
N ALA A 273 5.29 -17.73 6.55
CA ALA A 273 5.34 -17.35 7.96
C ALA A 273 5.24 -18.59 8.83
N ALA A 274 5.96 -18.56 9.95
CA ALA A 274 6.06 -19.61 10.96
C ALA A 274 4.72 -20.29 11.29
N SER A 275 4.80 -21.62 11.40
CA SER A 275 3.77 -22.47 11.97
C SER A 275 3.74 -22.26 13.49
N GLU A 276 2.72 -21.57 14.02
CA GLU A 276 2.37 -21.69 15.44
C GLU A 276 1.34 -22.82 15.61
N ALA A 277 1.52 -23.64 16.65
CA ALA A 277 0.79 -24.89 16.91
C ALA A 277 -0.72 -24.74 17.15
N ASN A 278 -1.23 -23.51 17.30
CA ASN A 278 -2.65 -23.24 17.52
C ASN A 278 -3.24 -22.63 16.25
N GLY A 279 -3.69 -23.52 15.36
CA GLY A 279 -4.14 -23.21 14.01
C GLY A 279 -5.11 -22.03 13.93
N VAL A 280 -4.71 -20.99 13.21
CA VAL A 280 -5.26 -20.60 11.90
C VAL A 280 -4.13 -19.83 11.19
N SER A 281 -3.68 -20.34 10.05
CA SER A 281 -2.74 -19.63 9.17
C SER A 281 -3.47 -19.14 7.92
N LEU A 282 -3.39 -17.83 7.68
CA LEU A 282 -3.71 -17.24 6.38
C LEU A 282 -2.54 -16.36 5.96
N ARG A 283 -1.52 -17.00 5.38
CA ARG A 283 -0.68 -16.36 4.38
C ARG A 283 -0.73 -17.19 3.11
N LYS A 284 -1.30 -16.62 2.05
CA LYS A 284 -1.06 -17.10 0.68
C LYS A 284 -0.87 -15.91 -0.24
N ASN A 285 0.39 -15.68 -0.59
CA ASN A 285 0.79 -14.88 -1.74
C ASN A 285 0.63 -15.75 -2.98
N LEU A 286 -0.21 -15.32 -3.92
CA LEU A 286 -0.33 -15.93 -5.25
C LEU A 286 0.31 -14.97 -6.25
N PHE A 287 1.43 -15.40 -6.83
CA PHE A 287 2.01 -14.76 -8.01
C PHE A 287 1.52 -15.52 -9.24
N LEU A 288 0.86 -14.80 -10.15
CA LEU A 288 0.48 -15.33 -11.45
C LEU A 288 1.65 -15.16 -12.42
N LYS A 289 2.06 -16.27 -13.02
CA LYS A 289 3.05 -16.36 -14.08
C LYS A 289 2.52 -15.59 -15.31
N PRO A 290 3.26 -14.64 -15.91
CA PRO A 290 3.03 -14.34 -17.32
C PRO A 290 3.52 -15.55 -18.12
N LEU A 291 2.62 -16.18 -18.89
CA LEU A 291 3.04 -17.15 -19.90
C LEU A 291 3.96 -16.41 -20.88
N LYS A 292 5.24 -16.81 -20.91
CA LYS A 292 6.18 -16.38 -21.93
C LYS A 292 5.61 -16.75 -23.30
N GLU A 293 5.69 -15.81 -24.23
CA GLU A 293 5.58 -16.06 -25.68
C GLU A 293 6.74 -16.94 -26.15
#